data_AF-A0A2K8L2J8-F1
#
_entry.id   AF-A0A2K8L2J8-F1
#
_cell.length_a   1.000
_cell.length_b   1.000
_cell.length_c   1.000
_cell.angle_alpha   90.00
_cell.angle_beta   90.00
_cell.angle_gamma   90.00
#
_symmetry.space_group_name_H-M   'P 1'
#
loop_
_entity.id
_entity.type
_entity.pdbx_description
1 polymer ?
#
loop_
_entity_poly.entity_id
_entity_poly.type
_entity_poly.pdbx_seq_one_letter_code
_entity_poly.pdbx_strand_id
1 'polypeptide(L)'
;MLETITMTDIVLNVLVLLGILQLAWFSVMLLRRGAPPETIQHAIPPLLSIWVLMWPVYNDSRWLWLGVTALILLSLAAISLKAPFWQHLKGAWSPKVDDTDIDIDIYYRPNLPPLTHSIAAIFIATLWFQTIPEFGFGLALCFCLAFPAANQVDRLSSLKFKFRRLGFPAHPNQTLAGHLILIAACTLLLCWGLHVYHGTDWRILFIATLIAAMTASAARAVIPGHWNIPAAMATTGAVMWLL
;
A
#
# COMPACT_ATOMS: atom_id res chain seq x y z
N MET A 1 -14.08 26.29 19.66
CA MET A 1 -14.06 25.53 18.38
C MET A 1 -13.65 24.07 18.63
N LEU A 2 -14.18 23.46 19.70
CA LEU A 2 -13.79 22.12 20.19
C LEU A 2 -15.02 21.20 20.40
N GLU A 3 -16.21 21.62 19.97
CA GLU A 3 -17.48 21.07 20.47
C GLU A 3 -18.25 20.16 19.51
N THR A 4 -17.67 19.80 18.37
CA THR A 4 -18.20 18.68 17.58
C THR A 4 -17.05 17.85 17.07
N ILE A 5 -16.31 17.23 18.00
CA ILE A 5 -15.78 15.92 17.67
C ILE A 5 -17.03 15.06 17.42
N THR A 6 -17.34 14.80 16.16
CA THR A 6 -18.49 13.97 15.82
C THR A 6 -18.21 12.58 16.39
N MET A 7 -19.14 12.06 17.20
CA MET A 7 -19.00 10.73 17.80
C MET A 7 -18.64 9.66 16.77
N THR A 8 -19.06 9.86 15.52
CA THR A 8 -18.65 9.08 14.34
C THR A 8 -17.14 8.96 14.21
N ASP A 9 -16.41 10.08 14.13
CA ASP A 9 -14.96 10.05 13.89
C ASP A 9 -14.21 9.34 15.04
N ILE A 10 -14.66 9.51 16.30
CA ILE A 10 -14.10 8.78 17.45
C ILE A 10 -14.31 7.28 17.28
N VAL A 11 -15.54 6.86 16.98
CA VAL A 11 -15.89 5.44 16.81
C VAL A 11 -15.08 4.82 15.67
N LEU A 12 -14.95 5.51 14.53
CA LEU A 12 -14.15 5.04 13.39
C LEU A 12 -12.69 4.85 13.81
N ASN A 13 -12.09 5.81 14.54
CA ASN A 13 -10.72 5.68 15.02
C ASN A 13 -10.54 4.51 15.99
N VAL A 14 -11.47 4.32 16.93
CA VAL A 14 -11.41 3.18 17.87
C VAL A 14 -11.43 1.87 17.11
N LEU A 15 -12.31 1.73 16.11
CA LEU A 15 -12.36 0.54 15.26
C LEU A 15 -11.04 0.32 14.51
N VAL A 16 -10.45 1.39 13.95
CA VAL A 16 -9.16 1.32 13.24
C VAL A 16 -8.02 0.91 14.18
N LEU A 17 -7.95 1.50 15.38
CA LEU A 17 -6.93 1.14 16.38
C LEU A 17 -7.04 -0.33 16.78
N LEU A 18 -8.25 -0.82 17.04
CA LEU A 18 -8.49 -2.23 17.34
C LEU A 18 -8.11 -3.13 16.15
N GLY A 19 -8.46 -2.74 14.93
CA GLY A 19 -8.10 -3.47 13.71
C GLY A 19 -6.58 -3.55 13.49
N ILE A 20 -5.84 -2.46 13.74
CA ILE A 20 -4.38 -2.44 13.64
C ILE A 20 -3.73 -3.32 14.72
N LEU A 21 -4.26 -3.31 15.94
CA LEU A 21 -3.79 -4.21 17.02
C LEU A 21 -4.06 -5.69 16.68
N GLN A 22 -5.25 -5.99 16.13
CA GLN A 22 -5.57 -7.33 15.63
C GLN A 22 -4.63 -7.74 14.51
N LEU A 23 -4.32 -6.85 13.58
CA LEU A 23 -3.37 -7.10 12.49
C LEU A 23 -1.98 -7.47 13.04
N ALA A 24 -1.47 -6.74 14.03
CA ALA A 24 -0.21 -7.05 14.69
C ALA A 24 -0.25 -8.42 15.39
N TRP A 25 -1.33 -8.71 16.11
CA TRP A 25 -1.51 -9.97 16.81
C TRP A 25 -1.56 -11.17 15.84
N PHE A 26 -2.37 -11.08 14.77
CA PHE A 26 -2.47 -12.12 13.75
C PHE A 26 -1.16 -12.32 13.02
N SER A 27 -0.42 -11.25 12.72
CA SER A 27 0.92 -11.34 12.11
C SER A 27 1.87 -12.20 12.95
N VAL A 28 1.88 -11.98 14.27
CA VAL A 28 2.70 -12.79 15.20
C VAL A 28 2.22 -14.24 15.25
N MET A 29 0.91 -14.48 15.32
CA MET A 29 0.36 -15.84 15.34
C MET A 29 0.71 -16.62 14.06
N LEU A 30 0.58 -15.99 12.89
CA LEU A 30 0.90 -16.60 11.60
C LEU A 30 2.39 -16.91 11.49
N LEU A 31 3.25 -15.97 11.89
CA LEU A 31 4.70 -16.19 11.89
C LEU A 31 5.09 -17.38 12.79
N ARG A 32 4.51 -17.46 13.99
CA ARG A 32 4.75 -18.58 14.92
C ARG A 32 4.29 -19.93 14.38
N ARG A 33 3.33 -19.94 13.46
CA ARG A 33 2.91 -21.15 12.74
C ARG A 33 3.74 -21.43 11.48
N GLY A 34 4.80 -20.68 11.25
CA GLY A 34 5.72 -20.88 10.12
C GLY A 34 5.29 -20.21 8.83
N ALA A 35 4.31 -19.30 8.85
CA ALA A 35 3.98 -18.51 7.67
C ALA A 35 5.17 -17.59 7.31
N PRO A 36 5.61 -17.54 6.04
CA PRO A 36 6.74 -16.72 5.65
C PRO A 36 6.40 -15.21 5.79
N PRO A 37 7.33 -14.37 6.28
CA PRO A 37 7.12 -12.93 6.48
C PRO A 37 6.60 -12.20 5.25
N GLU A 38 7.08 -12.57 4.06
CA GLU A 38 6.68 -11.96 2.80
C GLU A 38 5.18 -12.14 2.55
N THR A 39 4.63 -13.34 2.78
CA THR A 39 3.18 -13.60 2.66
C THR A 39 2.38 -12.80 3.66
N ILE A 40 2.87 -12.65 4.90
CA ILE A 40 2.21 -11.81 5.91
C ILE A 40 2.19 -10.36 5.46
N GLN A 41 3.32 -9.83 4.96
CA GLN A 41 3.43 -8.46 4.46
C GLN A 41 2.49 -8.18 3.28
N HIS A 42 2.37 -9.11 2.33
CA HIS A 42 1.45 -8.94 1.21
C HIS A 42 -0.03 -9.01 1.61
N ALA A 43 -0.36 -9.63 2.74
CA ALA A 43 -1.73 -9.67 3.26
C ALA A 43 -2.14 -8.38 3.98
N ILE A 44 -1.18 -7.55 4.41
CA ILE A 44 -1.45 -6.33 5.17
C ILE A 44 -2.18 -5.25 4.34
N PRO A 45 -1.71 -4.84 3.14
CA PRO A 45 -2.38 -3.78 2.38
C PRO A 45 -3.85 -4.08 2.05
N PRO A 46 -4.23 -5.31 1.63
CA PRO A 46 -5.65 -5.65 1.43
C PRO A 46 -6.49 -5.50 2.70
N LEU A 47 -5.96 -5.86 3.88
CA LEU A 47 -6.69 -5.66 5.14
C LEU A 47 -6.84 -4.17 5.51
N LEU A 48 -5.84 -3.35 5.18
CA LEU A 48 -5.93 -1.89 5.34
C LEU A 48 -6.97 -1.26 4.41
N SER A 49 -7.41 -1.94 3.34
CA SER A 49 -8.48 -1.42 2.47
C SER A 49 -9.78 -1.16 3.22
N ILE A 50 -10.07 -1.92 4.27
CA ILE A 50 -11.26 -1.73 5.12
C ILE A 50 -11.21 -0.33 5.75
N TRP A 51 -10.05 0.06 6.28
CA TRP A 51 -9.86 1.40 6.84
C TRP A 51 -9.93 2.47 5.74
N VAL A 52 -9.29 2.24 4.59
CA VAL A 52 -9.30 3.20 3.47
C VAL A 52 -10.72 3.46 2.98
N LEU A 53 -11.55 2.42 2.84
CA LEU A 53 -12.96 2.54 2.44
C LEU A 53 -13.79 3.39 3.40
N MET A 54 -13.36 3.54 4.66
CA MET A 54 -14.01 4.40 5.65
C MET A 54 -13.56 5.86 5.56
N TRP A 55 -12.51 6.20 4.78
CA TRP A 55 -11.98 7.57 4.69
C TRP A 55 -13.04 8.62 4.31
N PRO A 56 -13.94 8.38 3.32
CA PRO A 56 -14.98 9.34 2.97
C PRO A 56 -16.03 9.59 4.06
N VAL A 57 -16.08 8.75 5.10
CA VAL A 57 -17.04 8.84 6.21
C VAL A 57 -16.54 9.79 7.30
N TYR A 58 -15.23 10.06 7.36
CA TYR A 58 -14.67 10.98 8.35
C TYR A 58 -15.13 12.41 8.08
N ASN A 59 -15.56 13.11 9.13
CA ASN A 59 -15.94 14.52 9.03
C ASN A 59 -14.70 15.43 9.00
N ASP A 60 -13.67 15.09 9.78
CA ASP A 60 -12.38 15.76 9.75
C ASP A 60 -11.26 14.79 9.34
N SER A 61 -10.63 15.06 8.18
CA SER A 61 -9.55 14.23 7.63
C SER A 61 -8.31 14.16 8.52
N ARG A 62 -8.13 15.10 9.47
CA ARG A 62 -7.03 15.08 10.44
C ARG A 62 -7.06 13.84 11.32
N TRP A 63 -8.22 13.22 11.52
CA TRP A 63 -8.36 11.99 12.28
C TRP A 63 -7.65 10.78 11.65
N LEU A 64 -7.45 10.79 10.32
CA LEU A 64 -6.71 9.72 9.63
C LEU A 64 -5.26 9.58 10.15
N TRP A 65 -4.67 10.66 10.67
CA TRP A 65 -3.35 10.63 11.28
C TRP A 65 -3.24 9.71 12.48
N LEU A 66 -4.33 9.40 13.19
CA LEU A 66 -4.28 8.44 14.28
C LEU A 66 -3.97 7.03 13.78
N GLY A 67 -4.57 6.61 12.66
CA GLY A 67 -4.26 5.32 12.03
C GLY A 67 -2.81 5.24 11.57
N VAL A 68 -2.32 6.29 10.88
CA VAL A 68 -0.92 6.38 10.43
C VAL A 68 0.04 6.36 11.62
N THR A 69 -0.24 7.15 12.66
CA THR A 69 0.58 7.22 13.88
C THR A 69 0.59 5.89 14.61
N ALA A 70 -0.53 5.18 14.70
CA ALA A 70 -0.60 3.86 15.32
C ALA A 70 0.27 2.84 14.60
N LEU A 71 0.28 2.83 13.26
CA LEU A 71 1.16 1.97 12.47
C LEU A 71 2.65 2.30 12.72
N ILE A 72 2.99 3.59 12.76
CA ILE A 72 4.36 4.05 13.07
C ILE A 72 4.76 3.61 14.47
N LEU A 73 3.93 3.85 15.48
CA LEU A 73 4.21 3.50 16.87
C LEU A 73 4.40 1.99 17.04
N LEU A 74 3.58 1.16 16.40
CA LEU A 74 3.75 -0.29 16.46
C LEU A 74 5.02 -0.77 15.74
N SER A 75 5.36 -0.17 14.60
CA SER A 75 6.63 -0.46 13.93
C SER A 75 7.83 -0.09 14.80
N LEU A 76 7.81 1.10 15.41
CA LEU A 76 8.85 1.55 16.35
C LEU A 76 8.92 0.65 17.60
N ALA A 77 7.78 0.24 18.15
CA ALA A 77 7.71 -0.67 19.29
C ALA A 77 8.29 -2.05 18.94
N ALA A 78 8.02 -2.57 17.73
CA ALA A 78 8.59 -3.83 17.25
C ALA A 78 10.13 -3.80 17.18
N ILE A 79 10.71 -2.64 16.87
CA ILE A 79 12.18 -2.48 16.80
C ILE A 79 12.78 -2.26 18.19
N SER A 80 12.09 -1.49 19.04
CA SER A 80 12.65 -0.99 20.30
C SER A 80 12.51 -1.98 21.44
N LEU A 81 11.43 -2.78 21.46
CA LEU A 81 11.11 -3.66 22.57
C LEU A 81 11.65 -5.07 22.31
N LYS A 82 12.29 -5.65 23.34
CA LYS A 82 12.95 -6.96 23.26
C LYS A 82 12.05 -8.14 23.66
N ALA A 83 10.79 -7.91 24.05
CA ALA A 83 9.93 -9.00 24.47
C ALA A 83 9.60 -9.95 23.30
N PRO A 84 9.29 -11.23 23.56
CA PRO A 84 9.09 -12.22 22.49
C PRO A 84 8.04 -11.79 21.47
N PHE A 85 6.92 -11.21 21.90
CA PHE A 85 5.88 -10.71 20.99
C PHE A 85 6.44 -9.72 19.95
N TRP A 86 7.18 -8.70 20.41
CA TRP A 86 7.72 -7.64 19.55
C TRP A 86 8.80 -8.13 18.60
N GLN A 87 9.64 -9.08 19.03
CA GLN A 87 10.63 -9.70 18.15
C GLN A 87 9.98 -10.50 17.02
N HIS A 88 8.90 -11.23 17.31
CA HIS A 88 8.13 -11.92 16.28
C HIS A 88 7.41 -10.91 15.37
N LEU A 89 6.88 -9.81 15.92
CA LEU A 89 6.25 -8.77 15.12
C LEU A 89 7.25 -8.13 14.15
N LYS A 90 8.45 -7.79 14.64
CA LYS A 90 9.57 -7.31 13.81
C LYS A 90 9.88 -8.30 12.69
N GLY A 91 10.01 -9.58 13.01
CA GLY A 91 10.26 -10.63 12.01
C GLY A 91 9.14 -10.77 10.98
N ALA A 92 7.88 -10.61 11.37
CA ALA A 92 6.73 -10.74 10.48
C ALA A 92 6.63 -9.55 9.51
N TRP A 93 6.99 -8.36 9.97
CA TRP A 93 6.78 -7.09 9.27
C TRP A 93 8.03 -6.52 8.59
N SER A 94 9.22 -7.04 8.89
CA SER A 94 10.45 -6.67 8.19
C SER A 94 10.59 -7.44 6.86
N PRO A 95 10.95 -6.76 5.76
CA PRO A 95 11.24 -7.45 4.51
C PRO A 95 12.42 -8.40 4.71
N LYS A 96 12.30 -9.63 4.20
CA LYS A 96 13.43 -10.58 4.20
C LYS A 96 14.25 -10.29 2.94
N VAL A 97 15.56 -10.16 3.10
CA VAL A 97 16.48 -10.16 1.96
C VAL A 97 16.52 -11.59 1.45
N ASP A 98 15.99 -11.84 0.25
CA ASP A 98 16.09 -13.15 -0.37
C ASP A 98 17.56 -13.40 -0.76
N ASP A 99 18.16 -14.44 -0.16
CA ASP A 99 19.53 -14.91 -0.49
C ASP A 99 19.67 -15.37 -1.96
N THR A 100 18.57 -15.48 -2.71
CA THR A 100 18.58 -15.86 -4.13
C THR A 100 18.84 -14.70 -5.09
N ASP A 101 18.82 -13.45 -4.62
CA ASP A 101 19.10 -12.26 -5.44
C ASP A 101 20.61 -11.90 -5.51
N ILE A 102 21.48 -12.75 -4.94
CA ILE A 102 22.94 -12.53 -4.86
C ILE A 102 23.61 -12.47 -6.24
N ASP A 103 23.02 -13.05 -7.29
CA ASP A 103 23.71 -13.16 -8.58
C ASP A 103 23.67 -11.90 -9.46
N ILE A 104 22.78 -10.92 -9.23
CA ILE A 104 22.71 -9.68 -10.05
C ILE A 104 22.19 -8.45 -9.28
N ASP A 105 22.59 -8.21 -8.03
CA ASP A 105 22.10 -7.01 -7.29
C ASP A 105 22.90 -5.75 -7.68
N ILE A 106 22.59 -5.17 -8.84
CA ILE A 106 23.13 -3.86 -9.30
C ILE A 106 22.68 -2.73 -8.35
N TYR A 107 21.60 -2.94 -7.59
CA TYR A 107 20.96 -1.92 -6.77
C TYR A 107 21.09 -2.21 -5.27
N TYR A 108 21.55 -1.22 -4.51
CA TYR A 108 21.61 -1.32 -3.04
C TYR A 108 20.20 -1.38 -2.43
N ARG A 109 19.93 -2.44 -1.65
CA ARG A 109 18.66 -2.63 -0.93
C ARG A 109 18.89 -2.55 0.58
N PRO A 110 18.69 -1.39 1.23
CA PRO A 110 18.85 -1.29 2.67
C PRO A 110 17.84 -2.19 3.38
N ASN A 111 18.27 -2.81 4.49
CA ASN A 111 17.34 -3.50 5.38
C ASN A 111 16.45 -2.45 6.08
N LEU A 112 15.21 -2.34 5.62
CA LEU A 112 14.29 -1.32 6.10
C LEU A 112 13.59 -1.76 7.39
N PRO A 113 13.22 -0.81 8.27
CA PRO A 113 12.34 -1.06 9.39
C PRO A 113 11.01 -1.71 8.99
N PRO A 114 10.32 -2.40 9.92
CA PRO A 114 9.06 -3.07 9.66
C PRO A 114 8.00 -2.16 9.00
N LEU A 115 7.34 -2.65 7.96
CA LEU A 115 6.31 -1.91 7.19
C LEU A 115 6.69 -0.53 6.64
N THR A 116 7.97 -0.17 6.57
CA THR A 116 8.40 1.18 6.15
C THR A 116 7.76 1.62 4.82
N HIS A 117 7.76 0.73 3.81
CA HIS A 117 7.18 1.04 2.50
C HIS A 117 5.66 1.20 2.55
N SER A 118 4.95 0.37 3.31
CA SER A 118 3.49 0.45 3.48
C SER A 118 3.08 1.71 4.24
N ILE A 119 3.83 2.04 5.29
CA ILE A 119 3.64 3.28 6.06
C ILE A 119 3.89 4.49 5.16
N ALA A 120 4.98 4.51 4.39
CA ALA A 120 5.30 5.60 3.48
C ALA A 120 4.23 5.75 2.38
N ALA A 121 3.74 4.66 1.80
CA ALA A 121 2.68 4.70 0.79
C ALA A 121 1.36 5.26 1.35
N ILE A 122 0.90 4.77 2.49
CA ILE A 122 -0.30 5.28 3.19
C ILE A 122 -0.11 6.73 3.61
N PHE A 123 1.08 7.11 4.10
CA PHE A 123 1.41 8.47 4.49
C PHE A 123 1.29 9.44 3.30
N ILE A 124 1.87 9.08 2.14
CA ILE A 124 1.76 9.88 0.91
C ILE A 124 0.30 9.98 0.47
N ALA A 125 -0.45 8.88 0.48
CA ALA A 125 -1.87 8.90 0.15
C ALA A 125 -2.68 9.76 1.13
N THR A 126 -2.33 9.76 2.42
CA THR A 126 -2.97 10.61 3.44
C THR A 126 -2.67 12.09 3.18
N LEU A 127 -1.44 12.46 2.82
CA LEU A 127 -1.09 13.83 2.43
C LEU A 127 -1.89 14.30 1.21
N TRP A 128 -2.02 13.45 0.20
CA TRP A 128 -2.92 13.71 -0.92
C TRP A 128 -4.36 13.84 -0.46
N PHE A 129 -4.85 12.99 0.45
CA PHE A 129 -6.22 13.07 0.95
C PHE A 129 -6.51 14.39 1.67
N GLN A 130 -5.54 14.93 2.42
CA GLN A 130 -5.71 16.21 3.09
C GLN A 130 -5.80 17.40 2.13
N THR A 131 -5.15 17.29 0.97
CA THR A 131 -5.12 18.36 -0.04
C THR A 131 -6.27 18.21 -1.05
N ILE A 132 -6.48 16.99 -1.55
CA ILE A 132 -7.46 16.58 -2.54
C ILE A 132 -7.97 15.17 -2.14
N PRO A 133 -9.08 15.08 -1.36
CA PRO A 133 -9.60 13.82 -0.80
C PRO A 133 -9.74 12.69 -1.81
N GLU A 134 -10.15 13.01 -3.03
CA GLU A 134 -10.41 12.04 -4.10
C GLU A 134 -9.13 11.31 -4.53
N PHE A 135 -8.03 12.08 -4.61
CA PHE A 135 -6.75 11.56 -5.06
C PHE A 135 -6.17 10.67 -3.96
N GLY A 136 -6.16 11.17 -2.72
CA GLY A 136 -5.67 10.37 -1.60
C GLY A 136 -6.43 9.07 -1.40
N PHE A 137 -7.76 9.11 -1.54
CA PHE A 137 -8.62 7.94 -1.44
C PHE A 137 -8.33 6.92 -2.55
N GLY A 138 -8.30 7.37 -3.81
CA GLY A 138 -7.97 6.51 -4.94
C GLY A 138 -6.57 5.89 -4.84
N LEU A 139 -5.56 6.68 -4.47
CA LEU A 139 -4.18 6.22 -4.28
C LEU A 139 -4.08 5.19 -3.16
N ALA A 140 -4.72 5.44 -2.01
CA ALA A 140 -4.75 4.50 -0.90
C ALA A 140 -5.38 3.16 -1.31
N LEU A 141 -6.46 3.18 -2.09
CA LEU A 141 -7.06 1.96 -2.65
C LEU A 141 -6.16 1.25 -3.65
N CYS A 142 -5.46 1.99 -4.52
CA CYS A 142 -4.47 1.41 -5.43
C CYS A 142 -3.37 0.67 -4.66
N PHE A 143 -2.84 1.28 -3.60
CA PHE A 143 -1.90 0.63 -2.70
C PHE A 143 -2.49 -0.64 -2.07
N CYS A 144 -3.70 -0.55 -1.53
CA CYS A 144 -4.33 -1.66 -0.80
C CYS A 144 -4.79 -2.82 -1.69
N LEU A 145 -5.13 -2.57 -2.96
CA LEU A 145 -5.78 -3.57 -3.82
C LEU A 145 -5.02 -3.82 -5.14
N ALA A 146 -4.67 -2.76 -5.87
CA ALA A 146 -4.07 -2.90 -7.21
C ALA A 146 -2.64 -3.47 -7.14
N PHE A 147 -1.81 -2.97 -6.22
CA PHE A 147 -0.45 -3.48 -6.03
C PHE A 147 -0.43 -4.94 -5.57
N PRO A 148 -1.20 -5.34 -4.54
CA PRO A 148 -1.33 -6.75 -4.17
C PRO A 148 -1.84 -7.63 -5.31
N ALA A 149 -2.82 -7.19 -6.09
CA ALA A 149 -3.31 -7.93 -7.25
C ALA A 149 -2.20 -8.17 -8.28
N ALA A 150 -1.44 -7.14 -8.64
CA ALA A 150 -0.32 -7.24 -9.57
C ALA A 150 0.77 -8.20 -9.07
N ASN A 151 1.11 -8.12 -7.78
CA ASN A 151 2.12 -9.01 -7.17
C ASN A 151 1.64 -10.47 -7.11
N GLN A 152 0.35 -10.71 -6.85
CA GLN A 152 -0.22 -12.06 -6.89
C GLN A 152 -0.18 -12.65 -8.30
N VAL A 153 -0.44 -11.85 -9.33
CA VAL A 153 -0.34 -12.29 -10.73
C VAL A 153 1.09 -12.65 -11.11
N ASP A 154 2.06 -11.85 -10.69
CA ASP A 154 3.48 -12.14 -10.93
C ASP A 154 3.91 -13.44 -10.23
N ARG A 155 3.39 -13.73 -9.03
CA ARG A 155 3.59 -15.02 -8.33
C ARG A 155 2.88 -16.19 -9.01
N LEU A 156 1.66 -15.99 -9.51
CA LEU A 156 0.93 -17.03 -10.25
C LEU A 156 1.64 -17.38 -11.57
N SER A 157 2.35 -16.41 -12.17
CA SER A 157 3.19 -16.64 -13.33
C SER A 157 4.30 -17.66 -13.06
N SER A 158 5.01 -17.51 -11.93
CA SER A 158 6.13 -18.38 -11.59
C SER A 158 5.66 -19.79 -11.22
N LEU A 159 4.44 -19.94 -10.70
CA LEU A 159 3.91 -21.23 -10.26
C LEU A 159 3.23 -22.05 -11.36
N LYS A 160 2.43 -21.42 -12.23
CA LYS A 160 1.51 -22.18 -13.12
C LYS A 160 1.39 -21.64 -14.54
N PHE A 161 1.30 -20.32 -14.72
CA PHE A 161 0.80 -19.75 -15.98
C PHE A 161 1.88 -19.23 -16.96
N LYS A 162 3.17 -19.27 -16.59
CA LYS A 162 4.30 -18.86 -17.45
C LYS A 162 4.05 -17.54 -18.22
N PHE A 163 3.52 -16.52 -17.54
CA PHE A 163 3.35 -15.20 -18.15
C PHE A 163 4.71 -14.61 -18.55
N ARG A 164 4.73 -13.82 -19.62
CA ARG A 164 5.94 -13.18 -20.15
C ARG A 164 6.56 -12.26 -19.09
N ARG A 165 7.75 -12.61 -18.60
CA ARG A 165 8.58 -11.73 -17.78
C ARG A 165 9.12 -10.59 -18.63
N LEU A 166 9.18 -9.40 -18.05
CA LEU A 166 9.69 -8.21 -18.73
C LEU A 166 11.19 -8.01 -18.54
N GLY A 167 11.79 -8.68 -17.55
CA GLY A 167 13.24 -8.67 -17.35
C GLY A 167 13.78 -7.31 -16.89
N PHE A 168 12.98 -6.53 -16.16
CA PHE A 168 13.45 -5.26 -15.61
C PHE A 168 14.61 -5.50 -14.63
N PRO A 169 15.74 -4.77 -14.76
CA PRO A 169 16.90 -4.97 -13.90
C PRO A 169 16.60 -4.80 -12.41
N ALA A 170 15.70 -3.88 -12.06
CA ALA A 170 15.30 -3.62 -10.68
C ALA A 170 14.33 -4.67 -10.11
N HIS A 171 13.58 -5.37 -10.99
CA HIS A 171 12.50 -6.29 -10.60
C HIS A 171 12.33 -7.41 -11.64
N PRO A 172 13.24 -8.41 -11.67
CA PRO A 172 13.28 -9.42 -12.73
C PRO A 172 12.05 -10.34 -12.76
N ASN A 173 11.34 -10.44 -11.64
CA ASN A 173 10.15 -11.28 -11.49
C ASN A 173 8.86 -10.63 -12.03
N GLN A 174 8.88 -9.35 -12.40
CA GLN A 174 7.69 -8.67 -12.92
C GLN A 174 7.29 -9.17 -14.30
N THR A 175 5.98 -9.34 -14.51
CA THR A 175 5.40 -9.88 -15.74
C THR A 175 4.51 -8.87 -16.45
N LEU A 176 4.37 -9.03 -17.76
CA LEU A 176 3.44 -8.23 -18.56
C LEU A 176 2.02 -8.29 -17.99
N ALA A 177 1.56 -9.48 -17.56
CA ALA A 177 0.25 -9.66 -16.96
C ALA A 177 0.08 -8.87 -15.66
N GLY A 178 1.11 -8.87 -14.79
CA GLY A 178 1.11 -8.07 -13.56
C GLY A 178 1.01 -6.57 -13.83
N HIS A 179 1.74 -6.06 -14.84
CA HIS A 179 1.65 -4.65 -15.25
C HIS A 179 0.28 -4.29 -15.83
N LEU A 180 -0.30 -5.14 -16.69
CA LEU A 180 -1.63 -4.90 -17.25
C LEU A 180 -2.71 -4.87 -16.17
N ILE A 181 -2.65 -5.80 -15.21
CA ILE A 181 -3.60 -5.85 -14.09
C ILE A 181 -3.41 -4.64 -13.17
N LEU A 182 -2.18 -4.21 -12.91
CA LEU A 182 -1.93 -2.98 -12.17
C LEU A 182 -2.56 -1.76 -12.86
N ILE A 183 -2.32 -1.59 -14.16
CA ILE A 183 -2.85 -0.47 -14.93
C ILE A 183 -4.39 -0.49 -14.89
N ALA A 184 -5.00 -1.63 -15.18
CA ALA A 184 -6.45 -1.78 -15.17
C ALA A 184 -7.05 -1.49 -13.79
N ALA A 185 -6.51 -2.09 -12.73
CA ALA A 185 -7.01 -1.91 -11.37
C ALA A 185 -6.80 -0.47 -10.88
N CYS A 186 -5.63 0.15 -11.13
CA CYS A 186 -5.40 1.54 -10.78
C CYS A 186 -6.35 2.48 -11.52
N THR A 187 -6.53 2.29 -12.83
CA THR A 187 -7.46 3.11 -13.63
C THR A 187 -8.87 3.06 -13.04
N LEU A 188 -9.38 1.85 -12.75
CA LEU A 188 -10.72 1.68 -12.18
C LEU A 188 -10.85 2.29 -10.78
N LEU A 189 -9.89 2.07 -9.89
CA LEU A 189 -9.94 2.55 -8.52
C LEU A 189 -9.79 4.07 -8.43
N LEU A 190 -8.90 4.68 -9.22
CA LEU A 190 -8.76 6.12 -9.29
C LEU A 190 -9.98 6.76 -9.93
N CYS A 191 -10.51 6.18 -11.02
CA CYS A 191 -11.71 6.68 -11.67
C CYS A 191 -12.91 6.60 -10.73
N TRP A 192 -13.05 5.50 -9.99
CA TRP A 192 -14.10 5.35 -8.98
C TRP A 192 -13.93 6.36 -7.84
N GLY A 193 -12.71 6.53 -7.31
CA GLY A 193 -12.42 7.51 -6.27
C GLY A 193 -12.80 8.94 -6.68
N LEU A 194 -12.49 9.35 -7.90
CA LEU A 194 -12.89 10.65 -8.45
C LEU A 194 -14.42 10.76 -8.62
N HIS A 195 -15.06 9.71 -9.12
CA HIS A 195 -16.50 9.72 -9.36
C HIS A 195 -17.32 9.83 -8.06
N VAL A 196 -16.88 9.16 -6.98
CA VAL A 196 -17.55 9.19 -5.66
C VAL A 196 -17.67 10.61 -5.12
N TYR A 197 -16.72 11.50 -5.41
CA TYR A 197 -16.68 12.85 -4.86
C TYR A 197 -17.15 13.94 -5.82
N HIS A 198 -16.83 13.84 -7.12
CA HIS A 198 -17.12 14.92 -8.09
C HIS A 198 -18.31 14.65 -9.01
N GLY A 199 -18.81 13.41 -9.08
CA GLY A 199 -19.92 13.06 -9.98
C GLY A 199 -19.65 13.34 -11.47
N THR A 200 -18.38 13.50 -11.87
CA THR A 200 -17.97 13.89 -13.22
C THR A 200 -18.21 12.77 -14.23
N ASP A 201 -18.30 13.14 -15.52
CA ASP A 201 -18.40 12.18 -16.63
C ASP A 201 -17.21 11.21 -16.63
N TRP A 202 -17.53 9.93 -16.54
CA TRP A 202 -16.59 8.83 -16.39
C TRP A 202 -15.60 8.73 -17.56
N ARG A 203 -15.95 9.21 -18.76
CA ARG A 203 -15.09 9.06 -19.95
C ARG A 203 -13.78 9.85 -19.84
N ILE A 204 -13.86 11.12 -19.44
CA ILE A 204 -12.68 11.98 -19.32
C ILE A 204 -11.81 11.51 -18.15
N LEU A 205 -12.46 11.17 -17.03
CA LEU A 205 -11.78 10.60 -15.86
C LEU A 205 -11.05 9.31 -16.20
N PHE A 206 -11.63 8.44 -17.03
CA PHE A 206 -11.01 7.19 -17.43
C PHE A 206 -9.70 7.41 -18.21
N ILE A 207 -9.65 8.40 -19.10
CA ILE A 207 -8.42 8.71 -19.85
C ILE A 207 -7.35 9.27 -18.91
N ALA A 208 -7.70 10.23 -18.05
CA ALA A 208 -6.75 10.83 -17.12
C ALA A 208 -6.19 9.80 -16.13
N THR A 209 -7.05 8.94 -15.59
CA THR A 209 -6.65 7.88 -14.64
C THR A 209 -5.88 6.75 -15.31
N LEU A 210 -6.09 6.49 -16.60
CA LEU A 210 -5.26 5.57 -17.38
C LEU A 210 -3.82 6.10 -17.52
N ILE A 211 -3.66 7.39 -17.83
CA ILE A 211 -2.33 8.03 -17.91
C ILE A 211 -1.63 7.94 -16.56
N ALA A 212 -2.32 8.29 -15.47
CA ALA A 212 -1.78 8.17 -14.12
C ALA A 212 -1.41 6.72 -13.75
N ALA A 213 -2.25 5.73 -14.13
CA ALA A 213 -1.98 4.32 -13.89
C ALA A 213 -0.76 3.80 -14.67
N MET A 214 -0.49 4.33 -15.87
CA MET A 214 0.74 4.05 -16.60
C MET A 214 1.97 4.57 -15.84
N THR A 215 1.87 5.73 -15.18
CA THR A 215 2.94 6.24 -14.30
C THR A 215 3.20 5.32 -13.11
N ALA A 216 2.14 4.83 -12.45
CA ALA A 216 2.27 3.84 -11.38
C ALA A 216 3.00 2.57 -11.85
N SER A 217 2.65 2.09 -13.05
CA SER A 217 3.27 0.93 -13.70
C SER A 217 4.74 1.15 -14.04
N ALA A 218 5.10 2.34 -14.54
CA ALA A 218 6.48 2.72 -14.80
C ALA A 218 7.30 2.83 -13.51
N ALA A 219 6.76 3.49 -12.47
CA ALA A 219 7.41 3.59 -11.16
C ALA A 219 7.65 2.20 -10.55
N ARG A 220 6.70 1.28 -10.69
CA ARG A 220 6.85 -0.13 -10.28
C ARG A 220 8.02 -0.83 -10.97
N ALA A 221 8.27 -0.55 -12.25
CA ALA A 221 9.33 -1.18 -13.04
C ALA A 221 10.72 -0.60 -12.75
N VAL A 222 10.81 0.73 -12.59
CA VAL A 222 12.09 1.46 -12.60
C VAL A 222 12.67 1.65 -11.21
N ILE A 223 11.83 1.88 -10.19
CA ILE A 223 12.33 2.22 -8.85
C ILE A 223 12.78 0.94 -8.13
N PRO A 224 14.03 0.87 -7.64
CA PRO A 224 14.55 -0.35 -7.04
C PRO A 224 13.94 -0.67 -5.67
N GLY A 225 13.87 -1.97 -5.38
CA GLY A 225 13.41 -2.49 -4.10
C GLY A 225 11.98 -2.10 -3.75
N HIS A 226 11.69 -2.07 -2.44
CA HIS A 226 10.34 -1.84 -1.92
C HIS A 226 9.90 -0.35 -1.97
N TRP A 227 10.76 0.55 -2.45
CA TRP A 227 10.44 1.98 -2.61
C TRP A 227 9.56 2.28 -3.83
N ASN A 228 9.40 1.30 -4.72
CA ASN A 228 8.58 1.45 -5.90
C ASN A 228 7.11 1.77 -5.61
N ILE A 229 6.55 1.24 -4.52
CA ILE A 229 5.17 1.50 -4.10
C ILE A 229 5.01 2.96 -3.62
N PRO A 230 5.77 3.47 -2.62
CA PRO A 230 5.72 4.90 -2.26
C PRO A 230 5.97 5.84 -3.44
N ALA A 231 6.97 5.53 -4.28
CA ALA A 231 7.28 6.34 -5.45
C ALA A 231 6.12 6.36 -6.46
N ALA A 232 5.46 5.22 -6.67
CA ALA A 232 4.26 5.15 -7.49
C ALA A 232 3.13 5.99 -6.91
N MET A 233 2.89 5.97 -5.60
CA MET A 233 1.86 6.81 -4.96
C MET A 233 2.14 8.30 -5.17
N ALA A 234 3.39 8.73 -4.95
CA ALA A 234 3.78 10.12 -5.11
C ALA A 234 3.65 10.60 -6.57
N THR A 235 4.19 9.81 -7.51
CA THR A 235 4.19 10.17 -8.94
C THR A 235 2.81 10.10 -9.57
N THR A 236 1.99 9.11 -9.21
CA THR A 236 0.60 8.99 -9.69
C THR A 236 -0.24 10.15 -9.20
N GLY A 237 -0.14 10.52 -7.91
CA GLY A 237 -0.82 11.69 -7.37
C GLY A 237 -0.39 12.99 -8.05
N ALA A 238 0.92 13.16 -8.29
CA ALA A 238 1.43 14.34 -9.00
C ALA A 238 0.92 14.42 -10.45
N VAL A 239 0.86 13.29 -11.17
CA VAL A 239 0.31 13.25 -12.54
C VAL A 239 -1.18 13.57 -12.53
N MET A 240 -1.95 13.00 -11.59
CA MET A 240 -3.37 13.33 -11.46
C MET A 240 -3.61 14.81 -11.14
N TRP A 241 -2.70 15.46 -10.41
CA TRP A 241 -2.78 16.88 -10.11
C TRP A 241 -2.45 17.79 -11.30
N LEU A 242 -1.63 17.32 -12.25
CA LEU A 242 -1.28 18.06 -13.45
C LEU A 242 -2.32 17.95 -14.57
N LEU A 243 -3.16 16.92 -14.54
CA LEU A 243 -4.21 16.65 -15.54
C LEU A 243 -5.54 17.31 -15.15
#